data_AF-K0T5I6-F1
#
_entry.id   AF-K0T5I6-F1
#
_cell.length_a   1.000
_cell.length_b   1.000
_cell.length_c   1.000
_cell.angle_alpha   90.00
_cell.angle_beta   90.00
_cell.angle_gamma   90.00
#
_symmetry.space_group_name_H-M   'P 1'
#
loop_
_entity.id
_entity.type
_entity.pdbx_description
1 polymer ?
#
loop_
_entity_poly.entity_id
_entity_poly.type
_entity_poly.pdbx_seq_one_letter_code
_entity_poly.pdbx_strand_id
1 'polypeptide(L)'
;MTSWRGFHFDAYLENHSGYDDESPLLKLRCIVYGDAYSPYCWMISGSNVLTTSAWRGAGQLLARNPSIKRFELDSNEISQESFRVFMTALEGNTTIVNFTICENSRVGTNEGSRVLSAFLLRRKCPMVSLHLDALGISLSSFQILSPGIGRPGLCGRRVEELRLTGNDLSANTEEKRATLYHSLTNLSWLKTLDLEGCKLGNSG
;
A
#
# COMPACT_ATOMS: atom_id res chain seq x y z
N MET A 1 16.12 8.64 -9.92
CA MET A 1 15.29 8.41 -11.13
C MET A 1 15.49 6.98 -11.60
N THR A 2 14.77 6.03 -11.02
CA THR A 2 14.62 4.69 -11.59
C THR A 2 13.53 4.78 -12.65
N SER A 3 13.93 4.81 -13.93
CA SER A 3 12.98 4.86 -15.03
C SER A 3 12.42 3.47 -15.29
N TRP A 4 11.14 3.29 -14.98
CA TRP A 4 10.35 2.15 -15.39
C TRP A 4 10.12 2.23 -16.89
N ARG A 5 10.72 1.32 -17.68
CA ARG A 5 10.28 1.09 -19.05
C ARG A 5 9.25 -0.01 -19.01
N GLY A 6 7.97 0.39 -19.05
CA GLY A 6 6.86 -0.54 -19.13
C GLY A 6 6.96 -1.40 -20.39
N PHE A 7 6.60 -2.68 -20.27
CA PHE A 7 6.16 -3.43 -21.43
C PHE A 7 4.79 -2.90 -21.83
N HIS A 8 4.75 -2.20 -22.96
CA HIS A 8 3.49 -1.82 -23.62
C HIS A 8 2.86 -3.10 -24.17
N PHE A 9 1.82 -3.61 -23.52
CA PHE A 9 0.82 -4.43 -24.19
C PHE A 9 -0.40 -3.53 -24.32
N ASP A 10 -0.70 -3.14 -25.56
CA ASP A 10 -1.65 -2.07 -25.86
C ASP A 10 -2.97 -2.21 -25.10
N ALA A 11 -3.31 -1.14 -24.39
CA ALA A 11 -4.58 -0.98 -23.72
C ALA A 11 -5.69 -0.78 -24.75
N TYR A 12 -6.83 -1.41 -24.50
CA TYR A 12 -8.10 -0.81 -24.83
C TYR A 12 -9.04 -0.99 -23.64
N LEU A 13 -9.28 0.11 -22.94
CA LEU A 13 -10.39 0.26 -22.01
C LEU A 13 -11.17 1.49 -22.46
N GLU A 14 -12.22 1.26 -23.25
CA GLU A 14 -13.58 1.74 -22.94
C GLU A 14 -14.61 1.13 -23.92
N ASN A 15 -15.62 0.51 -23.31
CA ASN A 15 -16.96 0.12 -23.78
C ASN A 15 -17.28 0.19 -25.29
N HIS A 16 -17.86 -0.90 -25.84
CA HIS A 16 -19.04 -0.98 -26.72
C HIS A 16 -19.11 -2.37 -27.39
N SER A 17 -19.51 -3.41 -26.66
CA SER A 17 -20.17 -4.62 -27.20
C SER A 17 -20.31 -5.67 -26.10
N GLY A 18 -21.44 -6.37 -26.09
CA GLY A 18 -21.84 -7.29 -25.04
C GLY A 18 -21.00 -8.56 -25.00
N TYR A 19 -19.87 -8.52 -24.28
CA TYR A 19 -19.14 -9.70 -23.83
C TYR A 19 -18.71 -9.51 -22.37
N ASP A 20 -19.56 -10.00 -21.47
CA ASP A 20 -19.38 -9.96 -20.02
C ASP A 20 -18.38 -11.02 -19.48
N ASP A 21 -17.61 -11.69 -20.35
CA ASP A 21 -16.87 -12.92 -19.98
C ASP A 21 -15.33 -12.83 -20.06
N GLU A 22 -14.78 -11.63 -20.28
CA GLU A 22 -13.34 -11.40 -20.17
C GLU A 22 -12.91 -11.46 -18.68
N SER A 23 -12.34 -12.60 -18.29
CA SER A 23 -11.76 -12.90 -16.97
C SER A 23 -11.13 -11.66 -16.32
N PRO A 24 -11.44 -11.32 -15.05
CA PRO A 24 -10.81 -10.21 -14.32
C PRO A 24 -9.28 -10.23 -14.35
N LEU A 25 -8.67 -11.41 -14.56
CA LEU A 25 -7.24 -11.59 -14.69
C LEU A 25 -6.68 -11.03 -16.00
N LEU A 26 -7.44 -11.05 -17.10
CA LEU A 26 -7.03 -10.45 -18.37
C LEU A 26 -7.02 -8.92 -18.27
N LYS A 27 -8.00 -8.34 -17.57
CA LYS A 27 -8.07 -6.89 -17.32
C LYS A 27 -6.92 -6.38 -16.45
N LEU A 28 -6.39 -7.22 -15.54
CA LEU A 28 -5.22 -6.87 -14.74
C LEU A 28 -3.89 -7.00 -15.51
N ARG A 29 -3.82 -7.87 -16.53
CA ARG A 29 -2.58 -8.10 -17.29
C ARG A 29 -2.04 -6.84 -17.98
N CYS A 30 -2.91 -5.93 -18.41
CA CYS A 30 -2.51 -4.68 -19.06
C CYS A 30 -2.06 -3.58 -18.08
N ILE A 31 -2.21 -3.81 -16.78
CA ILE A 31 -2.04 -2.79 -15.74
C ILE A 31 -0.96 -3.20 -14.72
N VAL A 32 -0.70 -4.50 -14.61
CA VAL A 32 0.42 -5.02 -13.85
C VAL A 32 1.69 -4.89 -14.68
N TYR A 33 2.50 -3.90 -14.33
CA TYR A 33 3.84 -3.74 -14.86
C TYR A 33 4.79 -4.61 -14.05
N GLY A 34 5.39 -5.60 -14.70
CA GLY A 34 6.58 -6.28 -14.17
C GLY A 34 7.81 -5.41 -14.42
N ASP A 35 8.73 -5.35 -13.46
CA ASP A 35 10.06 -4.82 -13.76
C ASP A 35 10.71 -5.71 -14.83
N ALA A 36 11.05 -5.14 -15.99
CA ALA A 36 11.70 -5.87 -17.07
C ALA A 36 13.01 -6.55 -16.63
N TYR A 37 13.63 -6.05 -15.55
CA TYR A 37 14.87 -6.57 -14.99
C TYR A 37 14.67 -7.45 -13.76
N SER A 38 13.45 -7.56 -13.21
CA SER A 38 13.18 -8.36 -12.01
C SER A 38 11.81 -9.05 -12.04
N PRO A 39 11.76 -10.38 -12.26
CA PRO A 39 10.49 -11.13 -12.23
C PRO A 39 9.86 -11.19 -10.82
N TYR A 40 10.51 -10.60 -9.82
CA TYR A 40 10.08 -10.56 -8.43
C TYR A 40 9.38 -9.25 -8.04
N CYS A 41 9.24 -8.31 -8.98
CA CYS A 41 8.72 -6.97 -8.73
C CYS A 41 7.53 -6.66 -9.63
N TRP A 42 6.40 -6.32 -9.01
CA TRP A 42 5.16 -5.96 -9.70
C TRP A 42 4.64 -4.59 -9.26
N MET A 43 4.05 -3.86 -10.19
CA MET A 43 3.48 -2.53 -9.96
C MET A 43 2.11 -2.40 -10.66
N ILE A 44 1.15 -1.75 -10.00
CA ILE A 44 -0.08 -1.26 -10.64
C ILE A 44 -0.01 0.27 -10.57
N SER A 45 0.09 0.95 -11.71
CA SER A 45 0.25 2.42 -11.78
C SER A 45 -0.54 3.04 -12.94
N GLY A 46 -0.85 4.34 -12.84
CA GLY A 46 -1.36 5.15 -13.96
C GLY A 46 -2.82 5.54 -13.89
N SER A 47 -3.33 5.95 -12.72
CA SER A 47 -4.69 6.47 -12.52
C SER A 47 -5.79 5.49 -12.94
N ASN A 48 -5.58 4.20 -12.67
CA ASN A 48 -6.53 3.18 -13.08
C ASN A 48 -7.81 3.24 -12.24
N VAL A 49 -8.95 3.15 -12.92
CA VAL A 49 -10.27 2.97 -12.31
C VAL A 49 -10.67 1.50 -12.46
N LEU A 50 -10.25 0.66 -11.52
CA LEU A 50 -10.57 -0.76 -11.52
C LEU A 50 -11.83 -1.07 -10.73
N THR A 51 -12.58 -2.05 -11.20
CA THR A 51 -13.72 -2.58 -10.45
C THR A 51 -13.26 -3.28 -9.18
N THR A 52 -14.13 -3.35 -8.16
CA THR A 52 -13.86 -4.11 -6.93
C THR A 52 -13.48 -5.57 -7.21
N SER A 53 -14.05 -6.18 -8.25
CA SER A 53 -13.74 -7.56 -8.66
C SER A 53 -12.33 -7.69 -9.25
N ALA A 54 -11.87 -6.69 -10.01
CA ALA A 54 -10.49 -6.65 -10.50
C ALA A 54 -9.51 -6.51 -9.33
N TRP A 55 -9.76 -5.61 -8.38
CA TRP A 55 -8.97 -5.50 -7.15
C TRP A 55 -8.95 -6.81 -6.33
N ARG A 56 -10.08 -7.52 -6.23
CA ARG A 56 -10.13 -8.86 -5.62
C ARG A 56 -9.21 -9.85 -6.35
N GLY A 57 -9.30 -9.89 -7.68
CA GLY A 57 -8.48 -10.77 -8.51
C GLY A 57 -6.99 -10.50 -8.34
N ALA A 58 -6.59 -9.22 -8.28
CA ALA A 58 -5.20 -8.82 -8.06
C ALA A 58 -4.67 -9.35 -6.73
N GLY A 59 -5.43 -9.16 -5.65
CA GLY A 59 -5.05 -9.65 -4.32
C GLY A 59 -4.96 -11.18 -4.28
N GLN A 60 -5.90 -11.89 -4.90
CA GLN A 60 -5.90 -13.36 -4.97
C GLN A 60 -4.72 -13.89 -5.78
N LEU A 61 -4.36 -13.23 -6.88
CA LEU A 61 -3.23 -13.64 -7.69
C LEU A 61 -1.93 -13.43 -6.92
N LEU A 62 -1.74 -12.25 -6.32
CA LEU A 62 -0.58 -11.98 -5.46
C LEU A 62 -0.49 -12.99 -4.31
N ALA A 63 -1.62 -13.33 -3.67
CA ALA A 63 -1.65 -14.32 -2.59
C ALA A 63 -1.18 -15.71 -2.99
N ARG A 64 -1.39 -16.10 -4.26
CA ARG A 64 -0.96 -17.40 -4.81
C ARG A 64 0.41 -17.35 -5.47
N ASN A 65 0.99 -16.17 -5.68
CA ASN A 65 2.24 -16.02 -6.40
C ASN A 65 3.45 -16.33 -5.49
N PRO A 66 4.24 -17.39 -5.78
CA PRO A 66 5.36 -17.79 -4.93
C PRO A 66 6.62 -16.92 -5.11
N SER A 67 6.66 -16.09 -6.15
CA SER A 67 7.89 -15.42 -6.59
C SER A 67 7.93 -13.95 -6.19
N ILE A 68 6.82 -13.22 -6.28
CA ILE A 68 6.81 -11.77 -6.09
C ILE A 68 7.26 -11.41 -4.67
N LYS A 69 8.32 -10.59 -4.59
CA LYS A 69 8.91 -10.08 -3.34
C LYS A 69 8.63 -8.60 -3.15
N ARG A 70 8.49 -7.84 -4.23
CA ARG A 70 8.19 -6.41 -4.21
C ARG A 70 6.86 -6.14 -4.93
N PHE A 71 5.98 -5.40 -4.28
CA PHE A 71 4.73 -4.97 -4.88
C PHE A 71 4.51 -3.48 -4.65
N GLU A 72 4.07 -2.78 -5.69
CA GLU A 72 3.87 -1.33 -5.71
C GLU A 72 2.47 -0.96 -6.23
N LEU A 73 1.80 -0.07 -5.49
CA LEU A 73 0.57 0.58 -5.89
C LEU A 73 0.83 2.07 -6.00
N ASP A 74 0.72 2.61 -7.20
CA ASP A 74 1.10 3.99 -7.47
C ASP A 74 0.00 4.73 -8.21
N SER A 75 -0.38 5.90 -7.70
CA SER A 75 -1.39 6.80 -8.28
C SER A 75 -2.62 6.07 -8.85
N ASN A 76 -3.33 5.24 -8.09
CA ASN A 76 -4.58 4.59 -8.55
C ASN A 76 -5.81 5.20 -7.87
N GLU A 77 -6.95 5.15 -8.55
CA GLU A 77 -8.22 5.58 -7.98
C GLU A 77 -8.91 4.43 -7.23
N ILE A 78 -8.33 4.02 -6.11
CA ILE A 78 -8.85 2.91 -5.30
C ILE A 78 -9.93 3.41 -4.35
N SER A 79 -11.17 2.97 -4.54
CA SER A 79 -12.24 3.20 -3.55
C SER A 79 -11.94 2.48 -2.23
N GLN A 80 -12.50 2.94 -1.11
CA GLN A 80 -12.30 2.29 0.20
C GLN A 80 -12.74 0.82 0.19
N GLU A 81 -13.84 0.51 -0.48
CA GLU A 81 -14.34 -0.86 -0.62
C GLU A 81 -13.40 -1.73 -1.45
N SER A 82 -12.91 -1.20 -2.57
CA SER A 82 -11.92 -1.90 -3.40
C SER A 82 -10.61 -2.15 -2.64
N PHE A 83 -10.14 -1.17 -1.87
CA PHE A 83 -8.93 -1.31 -1.05
C PHE A 83 -9.11 -2.39 0.03
N ARG A 84 -10.25 -2.39 0.72
CA ARG A 84 -10.62 -3.42 1.70
C ARG A 84 -10.61 -4.82 1.09
N VAL A 85 -11.28 -4.99 -0.05
CA VAL A 85 -11.34 -6.28 -0.76
C VAL A 85 -9.96 -6.72 -1.24
N PHE A 86 -9.15 -5.80 -1.75
CA PHE A 86 -7.77 -6.08 -2.17
C PHE A 86 -6.91 -6.57 -1.00
N MET A 87 -6.90 -5.82 0.11
CA MET A 87 -6.14 -6.16 1.32
C MET A 87 -6.57 -7.49 1.93
N THR A 88 -7.88 -7.77 2.01
CA THR A 88 -8.39 -9.07 2.48
C THR A 88 -7.93 -10.22 1.59
N ALA A 89 -7.99 -10.05 0.27
CA ALA A 89 -7.52 -11.06 -0.67
C ALA A 89 -6.01 -11.30 -0.58
N LEU A 90 -5.23 -10.27 -0.26
CA LEU A 90 -3.77 -10.31 -0.15
C LEU A 90 -3.27 -11.01 1.13
N GLU A 91 -4.09 -11.17 2.18
CA GLU A 91 -3.70 -11.77 3.48
C GLU A 91 -3.03 -13.15 3.35
N GLY A 92 -3.38 -13.90 2.31
CA GLY A 92 -2.82 -15.22 2.02
C GLY A 92 -1.39 -15.21 1.47
N ASN A 93 -0.88 -14.05 1.03
CA ASN A 93 0.47 -13.95 0.49
C ASN A 93 1.52 -14.28 1.56
N THR A 94 2.55 -15.03 1.18
CA THR A 94 3.66 -15.44 2.06
C THR A 94 5.03 -14.97 1.58
N THR A 95 5.08 -14.13 0.54
CA THR A 95 6.29 -13.89 -0.25
C THR A 95 6.72 -12.44 -0.30
N ILE A 96 5.78 -11.49 -0.22
CA ILE A 96 6.06 -10.05 -0.28
C ILE A 96 6.91 -9.64 0.92
N VAL A 97 8.03 -9.00 0.61
CA VAL A 97 9.01 -8.44 1.55
C VAL A 97 8.96 -6.92 1.55
N ASN A 98 8.72 -6.31 0.39
CA ASN A 98 8.63 -4.86 0.20
C ASN A 98 7.26 -4.51 -0.37
N PHE A 99 6.53 -3.63 0.33
CA PHE A 99 5.23 -3.15 -0.14
C PHE A 99 5.21 -1.63 -0.16
N THR A 100 4.88 -1.06 -1.31
CA THR A 100 4.84 0.38 -1.53
C THR A 100 3.45 0.78 -1.98
N ILE A 101 2.92 1.83 -1.34
CA ILE A 101 1.72 2.53 -1.78
C ILE A 101 2.10 4.00 -1.87
N CYS A 102 1.98 4.58 -3.06
CA CYS A 102 2.30 5.97 -3.34
C CYS A 102 1.10 6.67 -3.97
N GLU A 103 0.82 7.94 -3.63
CA GLU A 103 -0.19 8.77 -4.30
C GLU A 103 -1.62 8.19 -4.35
N ASN A 104 -1.98 7.32 -3.40
CA ASN A 104 -3.32 6.73 -3.28
C ASN A 104 -4.08 7.36 -2.10
N SER A 105 -4.57 8.59 -2.26
CA SER A 105 -5.11 9.42 -1.16
C SER A 105 -6.24 8.78 -0.33
N ARG A 106 -7.04 7.88 -0.92
CA ARG A 106 -8.10 7.16 -0.20
C ARG A 106 -7.56 6.18 0.85
N VAL A 107 -6.33 5.69 0.67
CA VAL A 107 -5.64 4.82 1.63
C VAL A 107 -5.23 5.59 2.88
N GLY A 108 -4.83 6.86 2.74
CA GLY A 108 -4.40 7.70 3.86
C GLY A 108 -5.53 8.23 4.75
N THR A 109 -6.80 7.93 4.43
CA THR A 109 -7.94 8.25 5.30
C THR A 109 -7.95 7.39 6.57
N ASN A 110 -8.73 7.79 7.59
CA ASN A 110 -8.93 6.98 8.79
C ASN A 110 -9.42 5.56 8.45
N GLU A 111 -10.32 5.41 7.48
CA GLU A 111 -10.84 4.09 7.08
C GLU A 111 -9.79 3.26 6.34
N GLY A 112 -9.07 3.86 5.38
CA GLY A 112 -7.95 3.19 4.72
C GLY A 112 -6.87 2.74 5.72
N SER A 113 -6.60 3.57 6.73
CA SER A 113 -5.68 3.24 7.83
C SER A 113 -6.17 2.09 8.70
N ARG A 114 -7.48 1.98 8.97
CA ARG A 114 -8.05 0.81 9.68
C ARG A 114 -7.85 -0.47 8.87
N VAL A 115 -8.16 -0.42 7.57
CA VAL A 115 -7.99 -1.56 6.66
C VAL A 115 -6.52 -1.99 6.61
N LEU A 116 -5.59 -1.05 6.41
CA LEU A 116 -4.16 -1.34 6.35
C LEU A 116 -3.62 -1.86 7.69
N SER A 117 -4.04 -1.26 8.81
CA SER A 117 -3.70 -1.72 10.16
C SER A 117 -4.14 -3.17 10.40
N ALA A 118 -5.39 -3.50 10.05
CA ALA A 118 -5.92 -4.86 10.16
C ALA A 118 -5.17 -5.85 9.27
N PHE A 119 -4.85 -5.47 8.03
CA PHE A 119 -4.03 -6.29 7.12
C PHE A 119 -2.64 -6.55 7.71
N LEU A 120 -1.96 -5.53 8.24
CA LEU A 120 -0.61 -5.68 8.81
C LEU A 120 -0.56 -6.65 9.98
N LEU A 121 -1.63 -6.73 10.77
CA LEU A 121 -1.78 -7.72 11.85
C LEU A 121 -2.06 -9.13 11.34
N ARG A 122 -2.81 -9.25 10.23
CA ARG A 122 -3.28 -10.54 9.68
C ARG A 122 -2.38 -11.10 8.57
N ARG A 123 -1.41 -10.32 8.08
CA ARG A 123 -0.54 -10.73 6.97
C ARG A 123 0.28 -11.96 7.32
N LYS A 124 0.42 -12.85 6.34
CA LYS A 124 1.33 -14.01 6.39
C LYS A 124 2.64 -13.75 5.66
N CYS A 125 2.78 -12.61 4.99
CA CYS A 125 3.99 -12.25 4.26
C CYS A 125 5.06 -11.70 5.23
N PRO A 126 6.34 -12.03 5.03
CA PRO A 126 7.44 -11.55 5.86
C PRO A 126 7.85 -10.11 5.48
N MET A 127 6.89 -9.22 5.21
CA MET A 127 7.15 -7.82 4.86
C MET A 127 8.03 -7.14 5.92
N VAL A 128 9.17 -6.64 5.44
CA VAL A 128 10.23 -5.94 6.17
C VAL A 128 10.12 -4.43 5.93
N SER A 129 9.73 -4.03 4.72
CA SER A 129 9.71 -2.63 4.29
C SER A 129 8.31 -2.25 3.82
N LEU A 130 7.81 -1.15 4.37
CA LEU A 130 6.51 -0.56 4.08
C LEU A 130 6.70 0.92 3.74
N HIS A 131 6.38 1.31 2.51
CA HIS A 131 6.42 2.70 2.06
C HIS A 131 4.99 3.18 1.81
N LEU A 132 4.64 4.33 2.38
CA LEU A 132 3.29 4.89 2.40
C LEU A 132 3.38 6.38 2.06
N ASP A 133 3.72 6.66 0.82
CA ASP A 133 4.21 7.96 0.40
C ASP A 133 3.09 8.78 -0.23
N ALA A 134 3.01 10.07 0.10
CA ALA A 134 2.03 11.01 -0.43
C ALA A 134 0.56 10.51 -0.37
N LEU A 135 0.21 9.76 0.68
CA LEU A 135 -1.14 9.21 0.85
C LEU A 135 -2.10 10.18 1.53
N GLY A 136 -1.62 11.31 2.04
CA GLY A 136 -2.41 12.22 2.86
C GLY A 136 -2.74 11.63 4.23
N ILE A 137 -1.88 10.75 4.77
CA ILE A 137 -2.01 10.23 6.13
C ILE A 137 -1.96 11.42 7.10
N SER A 138 -3.11 11.68 7.72
CA SER A 138 -3.21 12.65 8.81
C SER A 138 -2.62 12.09 10.11
N LEU A 139 -2.36 12.93 11.11
CA LEU A 139 -2.02 12.46 12.46
C LEU A 139 -3.05 11.46 13.03
N SER A 140 -4.35 11.71 12.86
CA SER A 140 -5.41 10.79 13.30
C SER A 140 -5.37 9.44 12.57
N SER A 141 -5.08 9.47 11.27
CA SER A 141 -4.96 8.26 10.45
C SER A 141 -3.72 7.46 10.88
N PHE A 142 -2.61 8.14 11.17
CA PHE A 142 -1.40 7.52 11.69
C PHE A 142 -1.59 6.88 13.07
N GLN A 143 -2.34 7.52 13.98
CA GLN A 143 -2.70 6.91 15.27
C GLN A 143 -3.46 5.59 15.09
N ILE A 144 -4.32 5.48 14.09
CA ILE A 144 -5.07 4.26 13.76
C ILE A 144 -4.17 3.20 13.12
N LEU A 145 -3.23 3.62 12.27
CA LEU A 145 -2.33 2.74 11.53
C LEU A 145 -1.20 2.17 12.40
N SER A 146 -0.61 3.01 13.27
CA SER A 146 0.59 2.69 14.05
C SER A 146 0.49 1.39 14.88
N PRO A 147 -0.66 0.99 15.48
CA PRO A 147 -0.77 -0.30 16.17
C PRO A 147 -0.60 -1.52 15.26
N GLY A 148 -1.00 -1.42 13.99
CA GLY A 148 -0.84 -2.50 13.00
C GLY A 148 0.62 -2.67 12.56
N ILE A 149 1.35 -1.57 12.44
CA ILE A 149 2.82 -1.59 12.23
C ILE A 149 3.52 -2.06 13.51
N GLY A 150 2.98 -1.66 14.67
CA GLY A 150 3.49 -1.87 16.03
C GLY A 150 3.54 -3.32 16.50
N ARG A 151 3.05 -4.27 15.72
CA ARG A 151 2.96 -5.68 16.11
C ARG A 151 3.50 -6.57 15.00
N PRO A 152 4.06 -7.75 15.35
CA PRO A 152 4.37 -8.73 14.33
C PRO A 152 3.07 -9.18 13.64
N GLY A 153 3.13 -9.39 12.33
CA GLY A 153 2.05 -10.07 11.61
C GLY A 153 1.95 -11.55 12.00
N LEU A 154 1.02 -12.29 11.39
CA LEU A 154 0.87 -13.74 11.63
C LEU A 154 2.10 -14.56 11.21
N CYS A 155 2.98 -14.01 10.38
CA CYS A 155 4.28 -14.60 10.06
C CYS A 155 5.33 -14.46 11.18
N GLY A 156 5.02 -13.75 12.27
CA GLY A 156 5.95 -13.46 13.36
C GLY A 156 7.01 -12.39 13.04
N ARG A 157 6.96 -11.77 11.85
CA ARG A 157 7.89 -10.69 11.44
C ARG A 157 7.27 -9.32 11.69
N ARG A 158 8.13 -8.38 12.09
CA ARG A 158 7.82 -6.95 12.20
C ARG A 158 8.25 -6.22 10.94
N VAL A 159 7.63 -5.07 10.67
CA VAL A 159 8.19 -4.09 9.74
C VAL A 159 9.43 -3.48 10.40
N GLU A 160 10.52 -3.37 9.66
CA GLU A 160 11.80 -2.81 10.10
C GLU A 160 12.09 -1.47 9.41
N GLU A 161 11.51 -1.22 8.24
CA GLU A 161 11.64 0.01 7.48
C GLU A 161 10.27 0.61 7.20
N LEU A 162 10.05 1.84 7.66
CA LEU A 162 8.83 2.59 7.41
C LEU A 162 9.17 3.90 6.71
N ARG A 163 8.53 4.13 5.56
CA ARG A 163 8.53 5.43 4.88
C ARG A 163 7.12 6.02 4.88
N LEU A 164 7.02 7.28 5.27
CA LEU A 164 5.77 8.05 5.31
C LEU A 164 5.92 9.37 4.58
N THR A 165 6.74 9.45 3.53
CA THR A 165 7.12 10.74 2.96
C THR A 165 5.93 11.52 2.42
N GLY A 166 5.97 12.85 2.51
CA GLY A 166 4.93 13.71 1.96
C GLY A 166 3.54 13.58 2.63
N ASN A 167 3.43 13.00 3.83
CA ASN A 167 2.17 12.94 4.58
C ASN A 167 1.95 14.14 5.51
N ASP A 168 0.74 14.27 6.06
CA ASP A 168 0.37 15.38 6.95
C ASP A 168 0.23 14.92 8.41
N LEU A 169 1.36 14.75 9.08
CA LEU A 169 1.40 14.39 10.50
C LEU A 169 1.38 15.64 11.41
N SER A 170 0.70 16.72 10.98
CA SER A 170 0.81 18.02 11.61
C SER A 170 0.43 18.00 13.09
N ALA A 171 1.45 18.18 13.93
CA ALA A 171 1.34 18.19 15.39
C ALA A 171 1.55 19.61 15.92
N ASN A 172 0.63 20.51 15.60
CA ASN A 172 0.74 21.95 15.91
C ASN A 172 0.40 22.33 17.36
N THR A 173 -0.06 21.38 18.17
CA THR A 173 -0.33 21.58 19.60
C THR A 173 0.49 20.59 20.42
N GLU A 174 0.71 20.90 21.69
CA GLU A 174 1.44 19.99 22.60
C GLU A 174 0.77 18.62 22.71
N GLU A 175 -0.56 18.59 22.76
CA GLU A 175 -1.36 17.36 22.75
C GLU A 175 -1.12 16.51 21.50
N LYS A 176 -1.09 17.15 20.32
CA LYS A 176 -0.82 16.45 19.06
C LYS A 176 0.63 16.00 18.96
N ARG A 177 1.59 16.74 19.53
CA ARG A 177 3.00 16.32 19.60
C ARG A 177 3.15 15.10 20.50
N ALA A 178 2.57 15.14 21.70
CA ALA A 178 2.53 14.00 22.61
C ALA A 178 1.90 12.76 21.94
N THR A 179 0.83 12.97 21.18
CA THR A 179 0.20 11.93 20.35
C THR A 179 1.16 11.33 19.33
N LEU A 180 1.84 12.16 18.53
CA LEU A 180 2.78 11.70 17.52
C LEU A 180 3.93 10.94 18.17
N TYR A 181 4.51 11.47 19.25
CA TYR A 181 5.56 10.82 20.01
C TYR A 181 5.13 9.47 20.57
N HIS A 182 3.91 9.36 21.10
CA HIS A 182 3.39 8.10 21.59
C HIS A 182 3.30 7.04 20.47
N SER A 183 2.76 7.42 19.30
CA SER A 183 2.70 6.52 18.14
C SER A 183 4.09 6.11 17.65
N LEU A 184 5.06 7.02 17.61
CA LEU A 184 6.44 6.73 17.19
C LEU A 184 7.22 5.90 18.21
N THR A 185 6.97 6.11 19.51
CA THR A 185 7.61 5.32 20.59
C THR A 185 7.25 3.84 20.48
N ASN A 186 6.01 3.56 20.08
CA ASN A 186 5.54 2.21 19.77
C ASN A 186 6.18 1.62 18.51
N LEU A 187 7.05 2.34 17.80
CA LEU A 187 7.78 1.90 16.61
C LEU A 187 9.30 2.01 16.80
N SER A 188 9.77 2.05 18.05
CA SER A 188 11.19 2.25 18.42
C SER A 188 12.16 1.16 17.93
N TRP A 189 11.67 0.00 17.45
CA TRP A 189 12.52 -1.04 16.84
C TRP A 189 12.77 -0.83 15.34
N LEU A 190 12.10 0.12 14.69
CA LEU A 190 12.35 0.41 13.28
C LEU A 190 13.83 0.72 13.09
N LYS A 191 14.45 0.04 12.13
CA LYS A 191 15.84 0.32 11.71
C LYS A 191 15.89 1.61 10.91
N THR A 192 14.84 1.85 10.13
CA THR A 192 14.70 3.04 9.29
C THR A 192 13.30 3.61 9.44
N LEU A 193 13.23 4.89 9.76
CA LEU A 193 12.02 5.70 9.72
C LEU A 193 12.29 6.93 8.87
N ASP A 194 11.57 7.05 7.76
CA ASP A 194 11.70 8.17 6.83
C ASP A 194 10.41 9.00 6.83
N LEU A 195 10.55 10.25 7.25
CA LEU A 195 9.50 11.26 7.36
C LEU A 195 9.76 12.46 6.44
N GLU A 196 10.60 12.31 5.41
CA GLU A 196 10.94 13.40 4.50
C GLU A 196 9.66 14.02 3.89
N GLY A 197 9.60 15.35 3.88
CA GLY A 197 8.44 16.07 3.33
C GLY A 197 7.15 15.95 4.17
N CYS A 198 7.17 15.28 5.33
CA CYS A 198 6.03 15.29 6.23
C CYS A 198 5.80 16.68 6.83
N LYS A 199 4.54 17.12 6.89
CA LYS A 199 4.17 18.26 7.73
C LYS A 199 4.12 17.79 9.19
N LEU A 200 5.10 18.18 10.02
CA LEU A 200 5.15 17.80 11.44
C LEU A 200 4.60 18.88 12.39
N GLY A 201 4.32 20.09 11.88
CA GLY A 201 3.97 21.27 12.66
C GLY A 201 5.17 22.20 12.85
N ASN A 202 4.93 23.49 13.13
CA ASN A 202 6.02 24.45 13.33
C ASN A 202 6.84 24.05 14.56
N SER A 203 8.15 23.92 14.38
CA SER A 203 9.12 24.00 15.47
C SER A 203 9.04 25.41 16.04
N GLY A 204 8.27 25.59 17.11
CA GLY A 204 8.34 26.78 17.94
C GLY A 204 9.66 26.85 18.68
#